data_AF-A0A924WRS0-F1
#
_entry.id   AF-A0A924WRS0-F1
#
_cell.length_a   1.000
_cell.length_b   1.000
_cell.length_c   1.000
_cell.angle_alpha   90.00
_cell.angle_beta   90.00
_cell.angle_gamma   90.00
#
_symmetry.space_group_name_H-M   'P 1'
#
loop_
_entity.id
_entity.type
_entity.pdbx_description
1 polymer ?
#
loop_
_entity_poly.entity_id
_entity_poly.type
_entity_poly.pdbx_seq_one_letter_code
_entity_poly.pdbx_strand_id
1 'polypeptide(L)'
;MRNGLASMMVCAILAAPLASAQVPQGYYLDCKSSKVGVILAHGQGLEADSQVVSPLRKAIHRELGYHTLSLQMPVLQGNGSPDTFQQYASTFPEAYTRIQNGINS
;
A
#
# COMPACT_ATOMS: atom_id res chain seq x y z
N MET A 1 6.97 -41.30 -54.44
CA MET A 1 6.58 -39.87 -54.48
C MET A 1 5.63 -39.62 -53.30
N ARG A 2 5.99 -38.69 -52.40
CA ARG A 2 5.10 -37.84 -51.55
C ARG A 2 4.15 -38.56 -50.56
N ASN A 3 4.08 -38.25 -49.25
CA ASN A 3 4.34 -37.00 -48.53
C ASN A 3 4.69 -37.30 -47.06
N GLY A 4 5.67 -36.56 -46.52
CA GLY A 4 5.97 -36.50 -45.10
C GLY A 4 4.94 -35.65 -44.36
N LEU A 5 4.44 -36.17 -43.24
CA LEU A 5 3.63 -35.42 -42.30
C LEU A 5 4.58 -34.68 -41.35
N ALA A 6 4.68 -33.36 -41.53
CA ALA A 6 5.49 -32.50 -40.70
C ALA A 6 4.94 -32.47 -39.27
N SER A 7 5.78 -32.82 -38.29
CA SER A 7 5.48 -32.70 -36.87
C SER A 7 5.38 -31.22 -36.51
N MET A 8 4.17 -30.76 -36.22
CA MET A 8 3.90 -29.38 -35.83
C MET A 8 4.21 -29.21 -34.34
N MET A 9 5.43 -28.75 -34.04
CA MET A 9 5.86 -28.41 -32.68
C MET A 9 5.14 -27.14 -32.21
N VAL A 10 4.13 -27.32 -31.36
CA VAL A 10 3.42 -26.21 -30.70
C VAL A 10 4.27 -25.76 -29.51
N CYS A 11 4.96 -24.61 -29.65
CA CYS A 11 5.56 -23.92 -28.52
C CYS A 11 4.46 -23.25 -27.70
N ALA A 12 4.11 -23.84 -26.56
CA ALA A 12 3.25 -23.20 -25.57
C ALA A 12 4.04 -22.04 -24.91
N ILE A 13 3.75 -20.80 -25.32
CA ILE A 13 4.25 -19.61 -24.63
C ILE A 13 3.49 -19.51 -23.31
N LEU A 14 4.14 -19.90 -22.20
CA LEU A 14 3.66 -19.64 -20.85
C LEU A 14 3.70 -18.13 -20.61
N ALA A 15 2.55 -17.47 -20.74
CA ALA A 15 2.40 -16.08 -20.31
C ALA A 15 2.42 -16.04 -18.78
N ALA A 16 3.58 -15.69 -18.20
CA ALA A 16 3.66 -15.39 -16.78
C ALA A 16 2.93 -14.06 -16.50
N PRO A 17 2.05 -13.98 -15.49
CA PRO A 17 1.47 -12.71 -15.10
C PRO A 17 2.58 -11.79 -14.57
N LEU A 18 2.71 -10.60 -15.16
CA LEU A 18 3.51 -9.53 -14.61
C LEU A 18 2.89 -9.13 -13.26
N ALA A 19 3.52 -9.57 -12.16
CA ALA A 19 3.17 -9.09 -10.84
C ALA A 19 3.53 -7.60 -10.76
N SER A 20 2.52 -6.73 -10.76
CA SER A 20 2.69 -5.32 -10.45
C SER A 20 2.56 -5.14 -8.94
N ALA A 21 3.64 -4.73 -8.28
CA ALA A 21 3.56 -4.28 -6.89
C ALA A 21 2.96 -2.87 -6.88
N GLN A 22 1.70 -2.75 -6.49
CA GLN A 22 1.09 -1.44 -6.26
C GLN A 22 1.75 -0.84 -5.01
N VAL A 23 2.56 0.20 -5.18
CA VAL A 23 3.05 0.98 -4.04
C VAL A 23 1.83 1.61 -3.38
N PRO A 24 1.55 1.32 -2.09
CA PRO A 24 0.42 1.94 -1.42
C PRO A 24 0.61 3.45 -1.42
N GLN A 25 -0.45 4.17 -1.79
CA GLN A 25 -0.43 5.63 -1.82
C GLN A 25 -0.03 6.17 -0.44
N GLY A 26 0.89 7.12 -0.40
CA GLY A 26 1.40 7.65 0.86
C GLY A 26 2.16 8.96 0.69
N TYR A 27 2.36 9.65 1.81
CA TYR A 27 2.97 10.96 1.86
C TYR A 27 4.16 10.97 2.80
N TYR A 28 5.36 11.05 2.21
CA TYR A 28 6.62 11.04 2.93
C TYR A 28 7.14 12.46 3.18
N LEU A 29 7.67 12.72 4.38
CA LEU A 29 8.53 13.88 4.66
C LEU A 29 9.90 13.36 5.09
N ASP A 30 10.89 13.70 4.28
CA ASP A 30 12.29 13.37 4.54
C ASP A 30 12.90 14.32 5.57
N CYS A 31 13.64 13.76 6.52
CA CYS A 31 14.50 14.48 7.44
C CYS A 31 15.92 13.91 7.38
N LYS A 32 16.73 14.40 6.43
CA LYS A 32 18.09 13.91 6.11
C LYS A 32 18.97 13.47 7.29
N SER A 33 18.92 14.19 8.41
CA SER A 33 19.76 13.92 9.59
C SER A 33 19.18 12.87 10.55
N SER A 34 17.88 12.56 10.45
CA SER A 34 17.17 11.73 11.41
C SER A 34 17.39 10.24 11.15
N LYS A 35 17.51 9.48 12.24
CA LYS A 35 17.52 8.00 12.21
C LYS A 35 16.17 7.40 12.62
N VAL A 36 15.19 8.24 12.92
CA VAL A 36 13.87 7.83 13.38
C VAL A 36 12.83 8.13 12.31
N GLY A 37 12.01 7.12 12.00
CA GLY A 37 10.85 7.25 11.13
C GLY A 37 9.56 6.92 11.85
N VAL A 38 8.50 7.67 11.54
CA VAL A 38 7.14 7.42 12.04
C VAL A 38 6.22 7.10 10.87
N ILE A 39 5.61 5.93 10.91
CA ILE A 39 4.54 5.55 9.98
C ILE A 39 3.20 5.90 10.63
N LEU A 40 2.40 6.71 9.95
CA LEU A 40 1.05 7.06 10.35
C LEU A 40 0.06 6.29 9.47
N ALA A 41 -0.57 5.27 10.05
CA ALA A 41 -1.69 4.56 9.43
C ALA A 41 -2.97 5.37 9.68
N HIS A 42 -3.60 5.92 8.63
CA HIS A 42 -4.83 6.69 8.84
C HIS A 42 -6.01 5.81 9.23
N GLY A 43 -6.98 6.42 9.91
CA GLY A 43 -8.21 5.77 10.36
C GLY A 43 -9.29 5.72 9.28
N GLN A 44 -10.54 5.54 9.70
CA GLN A 44 -11.69 5.44 8.81
C GLN A 44 -12.00 6.78 8.11
N GLY A 45 -12.66 6.69 6.96
CA GLY A 45 -13.22 7.85 6.25
C GLY A 45 -12.32 8.35 5.13
N LEU A 46 -11.41 9.28 5.45
CA LEU A 46 -10.66 10.06 4.46
C LEU A 46 -9.26 9.46 4.16
N GLU A 47 -8.55 10.09 3.22
CA GLU A 47 -7.24 9.69 2.72
C GLU A 47 -6.07 9.95 3.70
N ALA A 48 -4.90 9.43 3.35
CA ALA A 48 -3.65 9.54 4.10
C ALA A 48 -3.15 10.99 4.34
N ASP A 49 -3.57 12.00 3.58
CA ASP A 49 -3.22 13.42 3.84
C ASP A 49 -4.44 14.25 4.25
N SER A 50 -5.36 13.65 4.99
CA SER A 50 -6.58 14.30 5.47
C SER A 50 -6.44 14.95 6.86
N GLN A 51 -7.58 15.35 7.42
CA GLN A 51 -7.73 16.32 8.51
C GLN A 51 -6.91 16.04 9.77
N VAL A 52 -6.76 14.77 10.19
CA VAL A 52 -6.03 14.42 11.41
C VAL A 52 -4.58 14.05 11.11
N VAL A 53 -4.38 13.18 10.12
CA VAL A 53 -3.06 12.61 9.86
C VAL A 53 -2.13 13.63 9.19
N SER A 54 -2.64 14.51 8.33
CA SER A 54 -1.81 15.54 7.69
C SER A 54 -1.15 16.49 8.68
N PRO A 55 -1.89 17.19 9.57
CA PRO A 55 -1.26 18.09 10.54
C PRO A 55 -0.39 17.34 11.55
N LEU A 56 -0.78 16.13 12.00
CA LEU A 56 0.00 15.33 12.94
C LEU A 56 1.37 14.94 12.34
N ARG A 57 1.37 14.42 11.11
CA ARG A 57 2.59 14.08 10.36
C ARG A 57 3.53 15.28 10.27
N LYS A 58 2.99 16.42 9.85
CA LYS A 58 3.76 17.66 9.66
C LYS A 58 4.28 18.20 11.00
N ALA A 59 3.51 18.08 12.08
CA ALA A 59 3.95 18.50 13.41
C ALA A 59 5.10 17.62 13.93
N ILE A 60 4.95 16.28 13.87
CA ILE A 60 6.04 15.34 14.23
C ILE A 60 7.32 15.66 13.45
N HIS A 61 7.21 15.87 12.15
CA HIS A 61 8.35 16.23 11.32
C HIS A 61 9.01 17.54 11.77
N ARG A 62 8.24 18.61 11.98
CA ARG A 62 8.77 19.93 12.35
C ARG A 62 9.31 19.99 13.78
N GLU A 63 8.62 19.33 14.73
CA GLU A 63 8.88 19.49 16.16
C GLU A 63 9.86 18.46 16.69
N LEU A 64 9.84 17.23 16.15
CA LEU A 64 10.73 16.14 16.56
C LEU A 64 11.86 15.89 15.55
N GLY A 65 11.79 16.44 14.34
CA GLY A 65 12.80 16.21 13.31
C GLY A 65 12.83 14.75 12.85
N TYR A 66 11.69 14.07 12.81
CA TYR A 66 11.60 12.69 12.35
C TYR A 66 11.22 12.61 10.88
N HIS A 67 11.63 11.52 10.24
CA HIS A 67 11.01 11.11 8.99
C HIS A 67 9.57 10.74 9.27
N THR A 68 8.68 11.04 8.34
CA THR A 68 7.28 10.64 8.51
C THR A 68 6.71 10.10 7.21
N LEU A 69 5.98 8.99 7.29
CA LEU A 69 5.25 8.40 6.19
C LEU A 69 3.79 8.29 6.60
N SER A 70 2.91 9.06 5.98
CA SER A 70 1.48 8.75 6.07
C SER A 70 1.10 7.73 5.03
N LEU A 71 0.51 6.61 5.46
CA LEU A 71 0.21 5.46 4.62
C LEU A 71 -1.29 5.35 4.40
N GLN A 72 -1.70 5.19 3.13
CA GLN A 72 -3.09 4.87 2.82
C GLN A 72 -3.44 3.48 3.35
N MET A 73 -4.41 3.40 4.25
CA MET A 73 -4.99 2.17 4.76
C MET A 73 -6.24 1.79 3.98
N PRO A 74 -6.69 0.52 4.05
CA PRO A 74 -7.97 0.14 3.46
C PRO A 74 -9.10 1.00 4.03
N VAL A 75 -10.00 1.45 3.15
CA VAL A 75 -11.20 2.20 3.53
C VAL A 75 -12.39 1.42 3.02
N LEU A 76 -13.34 1.11 3.90
CA LEU A 76 -14.59 0.50 3.50
C LEU A 76 -15.55 1.58 3.01
N GLN A 77 -16.37 1.24 2.01
CA GLN A 77 -17.45 2.13 1.59
C GLN A 77 -18.52 2.22 2.68
N GLY A 78 -18.98 3.44 2.98
CA GLY A 78 -19.97 3.70 4.01
C GLY A 78 -19.50 4.74 5.02
N ASN A 79 -20.45 5.27 5.78
CA ASN A 79 -20.30 6.38 6.72
C ASN A 79 -19.72 5.97 8.09
N GLY A 80 -18.91 4.90 8.16
CA GLY A 80 -18.14 4.57 9.36
C GLY A 80 -18.99 4.36 10.62
N SER A 81 -20.19 3.76 10.50
CA SER A 81 -21.02 3.42 11.67
C SER A 81 -20.22 2.54 12.66
N PRO A 82 -20.45 2.64 13.99
CA PRO A 82 -19.89 1.72 14.97
C PRO A 82 -20.15 0.23 14.68
N ASP A 83 -21.05 -0.12 13.76
CA ASP A 83 -21.29 -1.51 13.37
C ASP A 83 -20.35 -1.99 12.24
N THR A 84 -19.62 -1.09 11.56
CA THR A 84 -18.78 -1.44 10.41
C THR A 84 -17.35 -1.83 10.79
N PHE A 85 -16.90 -1.68 12.04
CA PHE A 85 -15.53 -2.05 12.42
C PHE A 85 -15.25 -3.54 12.21
N GLN A 86 -16.24 -4.41 12.39
CA GLN A 86 -16.07 -5.86 12.18
C GLN A 86 -15.77 -6.17 10.71
N GLN A 87 -16.30 -5.37 9.79
CA GLN A 87 -16.09 -5.56 8.36
C GLN A 87 -14.63 -5.30 7.96
N TYR A 88 -13.91 -4.46 8.72
CA TYR A 88 -12.49 -4.21 8.51
C TYR A 88 -11.62 -5.44 8.75
N ALA A 89 -12.10 -6.45 9.49
CA ALA A 89 -11.35 -7.69 9.71
C ALA A 89 -10.92 -8.34 8.39
N SER A 90 -11.79 -8.27 7.36
CA SER A 90 -11.48 -8.76 6.01
C SER A 90 -10.31 -8.03 5.33
N THR A 91 -10.03 -6.79 5.75
CA THR A 91 -8.97 -5.95 5.18
C THR A 91 -7.64 -6.08 5.92
N PHE A 92 -7.57 -6.82 7.04
CA PHE A 92 -6.35 -6.94 7.84
C PHE A 92 -5.15 -7.50 7.07
N PRO A 93 -5.28 -8.52 6.19
CA PRO A 93 -4.15 -8.98 5.38
C PRO A 93 -3.60 -7.89 4.46
N GLU A 94 -4.49 -7.08 3.88
CA GLU A 94 -4.10 -5.94 3.05
C GLU A 94 -3.42 -4.84 3.89
N ALA A 95 -4.03 -4.46 5.02
CA ALA A 95 -3.46 -3.49 5.96
C ALA A 95 -2.05 -3.89 6.40
N TYR A 96 -1.86 -5.17 6.75
CA TYR A 96 -0.55 -5.73 7.09
C TYR A 96 0.44 -5.59 5.93
N THR A 97 0.04 -5.95 4.72
CA THR A 97 0.88 -5.82 3.51
C THR A 97 1.28 -4.37 3.27
N ARG A 98 0.35 -3.42 3.40
CA ARG A 98 0.65 -1.99 3.22
C ARG A 98 1.64 -1.49 4.27
N ILE A 99 1.48 -1.87 5.54
CA ILE A 99 2.41 -1.51 6.62
C ILE A 99 3.80 -2.09 6.35
N GLN A 100 3.88 -3.37 5.96
CA GLN A 100 5.15 -4.01 5.65
C GLN A 100 5.88 -3.33 4.48
N ASN A 101 5.13 -2.90 3.47
CA ASN A 101 5.69 -2.12 2.36
C ASN A 101 6.18 -0.74 2.81
N GLY A 102 5.47 -0.07 3.73
CA GLY A 102 5.92 1.22 4.30
C GLY A 102 7.13 1.11 5.22
N ILE A 103 7.38 -0.06 5.82
CA ILE A 103 8.61 -0.33 6.58
C ILE A 103 9.81 -0.57 5.64
N ASN A 104 9.56 -1.18 4.48
CA ASN A 104 10.58 -1.57 3.50
C ASN A 104 10.76 -0.55 2.36
N SER A 105 10.12 0.61 2.44
CA SER A 105 10.12 1.67 1.41
C SER A 105 11.38 2.52 1.41
#